data_AF-A0A6N8JNI3-F1
#
_entry.id   AF-A0A6N8JNI3-F1
#
_cell.length_a   1.000
_cell.length_b   1.000
_cell.length_c   1.000
_cell.angle_alpha   90.00
_cell.angle_beta   90.00
_cell.angle_gamma   90.00
#
_symmetry.space_group_name_H-M   'P 1'
#
loop_
_entity.id
_entity.type
_entity.pdbx_description
1 polymer ?
#
loop_
_entity_poly.entity_id
_entity_poly.type
_entity_poly.pdbx_seq_one_letter_code
_entity_poly.pdbx_strand_id
1 'polypeptide(L)' 'MILVTDPDHGLTLREQQILYYIAGGLSNKEIAARLTLSEQTVKAHLSHMTTKSGRANRAALVAYGFETGILCRC' A
#
# COMPACT_ATOMS: atom_id res chain seq x y z
N MET A 1 -6.86 -10.69 26.01
CA MET A 1 -5.85 -10.91 24.96
C MET A 1 -5.95 -9.71 24.02
N ILE A 2 -5.13 -8.68 24.28
CA ILE A 2 -5.20 -7.40 23.56
C ILE A 2 -4.24 -7.51 22.37
N LEU A 3 -4.76 -7.53 21.15
CA LEU A 3 -3.94 -7.33 19.96
C LEU A 3 -3.75 -5.82 19.79
N VAL A 4 -2.65 -5.30 20.33
CA VAL A 4 -2.15 -3.99 19.90
C VAL A 4 -1.29 -4.26 18.66
N THR A 5 -1.80 -3.95 17.48
CA THR A 5 -1.00 -3.87 16.26
C THR A 5 -1.22 -2.52 15.62
N ASP A 6 -0.66 -1.47 16.21
CA ASP A 6 -0.50 -0.20 15.50
C ASP A 6 0.87 0.39 15.83
N PRO A 7 1.69 0.55 14.78
CA PRO A 7 1.80 1.92 14.28
C PRO A 7 1.21 2.20 12.89
N ASP A 8 0.85 1.19 12.07
CA ASP A 8 0.34 1.45 10.69
C ASP A 8 -0.53 0.31 10.13
N HIS A 9 -1.45 -0.24 10.93
CA HIS A 9 -2.47 -1.22 10.48
C HIS A 9 -1.92 -2.51 9.80
N GLY A 10 -0.64 -2.84 9.99
CA GLY A 10 0.00 -4.04 9.47
C GLY A 10 0.73 -3.89 8.12
N LEU A 11 0.76 -2.70 7.52
CA LEU A 11 1.58 -2.42 6.34
C LEU A 11 2.99 -1.96 6.72
N THR A 12 3.99 -2.51 6.04
CA THR A 12 5.39 -2.08 6.16
C THR A 12 5.59 -0.69 5.54
N LEU A 13 6.63 0.03 5.95
CA LEU A 13 6.98 1.34 5.37
C LEU A 13 7.08 1.31 3.83
N ARG A 14 7.61 0.22 3.25
CA ARG A 14 7.70 0.09 1.80
C ARG A 14 6.33 -0.05 1.15
N GLU A 15 5.44 -0.82 1.78
CA GLU A 15 4.05 -0.99 1.32
C GLU A 15 3.27 0.33 1.41
N GLN A 16 3.45 1.10 2.48
CA GLN A 16 2.85 2.43 2.61
C GLN A 16 3.33 3.40 1.54
N GLN A 17 4.63 3.41 1.22
CA GLN A 17 5.17 4.23 0.12
C GLN A 17 4.58 3.83 -1.24
N ILE A 18 4.45 2.53 -1.50
CA ILE A 18 3.79 2.04 -2.70
C ILE A 18 2.33 2.49 -2.72
N LEU A 19 1.61 2.38 -1.59
CA LEU A 19 0.23 2.82 -1.45
C LEU A 19 0.05 4.32 -1.70
N TYR A 20 0.99 5.15 -1.24
CA TYR A 20 1.02 6.58 -1.52
C TYR A 20 1.09 6.88 -3.02
N TYR A 21 2.02 6.24 -3.74
CA TYR A 21 2.12 6.42 -5.19
C TYR A 21 0.90 5.86 -5.94
N ILE A 22 0.30 4.79 -5.42
CA ILE A 22 -0.92 4.22 -5.97
C ILE A 22 -2.06 5.23 -5.90
N ALA A 23 -2.22 5.89 -4.75
CA ALA A 23 -3.22 6.93 -4.52
C ALA A 23 -2.97 8.16 -5.42
N GLY A 24 -1.70 8.46 -5.72
CA GLY A 24 -1.31 9.46 -6.72
C GLY A 24 -1.55 9.06 -8.18
N GLY A 25 -2.10 7.87 -8.45
CA GLY A 25 -2.45 7.42 -9.80
C GLY A 25 -1.32 6.78 -10.60
N LEU A 26 -0.15 6.54 -10.00
CA LEU A 26 1.01 6.02 -10.73
C LEU A 26 0.85 4.54 -11.10
N SER A 27 1.22 4.18 -12.32
CA SER A 27 1.31 2.80 -12.78
C SER A 27 2.42 2.03 -12.04
N ASN A 28 2.35 0.69 -12.06
CA ASN A 28 3.38 -0.14 -11.42
C ASN A 28 4.79 0.12 -11.99
N LYS A 29 4.88 0.47 -13.29
CA LYS A 29 6.12 0.87 -13.95
C LYS A 29 6.71 2.16 -13.38
N GLU A 30 5.87 3.17 -13.18
CA GLU A 30 6.29 4.45 -12.61
C GLU A 30 6.68 4.34 -11.14
N ILE A 31 5.97 3.50 -10.38
CA ILE A 31 6.30 3.18 -8.99
C ILE A 31 7.65 2.44 -8.93
N ALA A 32 7.83 1.44 -9.79
CA ALA A 32 9.06 0.67 -9.87
C ALA A 32 10.27 1.57 -10.18
N ALA A 33 10.13 2.48 -11.15
CA ALA A 33 11.16 3.46 -11.47
C ALA A 33 11.49 4.39 -10.29
N ARG A 34 10.48 4.86 -9.55
CA ARG A 34 10.68 5.76 -8.39
C ARG A 34 11.31 5.08 -7.18
N LEU A 35 11.04 3.80 -6.99
CA LEU A 35 11.54 3.03 -5.84
C LEU A 35 12.78 2.20 -6.17
N THR A 36 13.30 2.29 -7.40
CA THR A 36 14.41 1.47 -7.90
C THR A 36 14.12 -0.02 -7.74
N LEU A 37 12.91 -0.43 -8.11
CA LEU A 37 12.41 -1.80 -8.07
C LEU A 37 12.06 -2.32 -9.47
N SER A 38 11.80 -3.62 -9.58
CA SER A 38 11.14 -4.17 -10.78
C SER A 38 9.62 -4.04 -10.68
N GLU A 39 8.93 -3.99 -11.82
CA GLU A 39 7.46 -4.05 -11.85
C GLU A 39 6.89 -5.30 -11.17
N GLN A 40 7.60 -6.43 -11.28
CA GLN A 40 7.23 -7.68 -10.63
C GLN A 40 7.32 -7.56 -9.11
N THR A 41 8.34 -6.88 -8.59
CA THR A 41 8.48 -6.62 -7.15
C THR A 41 7.33 -5.73 -6.64
N VAL A 42 6.94 -4.70 -7.41
CA VAL A 42 5.77 -3.88 -7.07
C VAL A 42 4.47 -4.70 -7.05
N LYS A 43 4.28 -5.61 -8.02
CA LYS A 43 3.15 -6.54 -8.04
C LYS A 43 3.15 -7.49 -6.84
N ALA A 44 4.32 -7.99 -6.44
CA ALA A 44 4.43 -8.82 -5.23
C ALA A 44 4.02 -8.03 -3.99
N HIS A 45 4.53 -6.82 -3.80
CA HIS A 45 4.10 -5.95 -2.70
C HIS A 45 2.59 -5.68 -2.71
N LEU A 46 2.00 -5.38 -3.88
CA LEU A 46 0.55 -5.27 -4.04
C LEU A 46 -0.20 -6.51 -3.53
N SER A 47 0.25 -7.70 -3.91
CA SER A 47 -0.33 -8.97 -3.45
C SER A 47 -0.22 -9.15 -1.94
N HIS A 48 0.92 -8.79 -1.35
CA HIS A 48 1.08 -8.85 0.11
C HIS A 48 0.17 -7.85 0.82
N MET A 49 0.05 -6.62 0.30
CA MET A 49 -0.86 -5.61 0.85
C MET A 49 -2.32 -6.05 0.78
N THR A 50 -2.79 -6.62 -0.33
CA THR A 50 -4.17 -7.14 -0.45
C THR A 50 -4.44 -8.24 0.56
N THR A 51 -3.47 -9.16 0.77
CA THR A 51 -3.59 -10.23 1.77
C THR A 51 -3.60 -9.68 3.20
N LYS A 52 -2.73 -8.73 3.52
CA LYS A 52 -2.63 -8.14 4.87
C LYS A 52 -3.84 -7.28 5.24
N SER A 53 -4.32 -6.46 4.31
CA SER A 53 -5.44 -5.54 4.51
C SER A 53 -6.81 -6.18 4.30
N GLY A 54 -6.87 -7.41 3.74
CA GLY A 54 -8.11 -8.06 3.35
C GLY A 54 -8.83 -7.39 2.17
N ARG A 55 -8.12 -6.55 1.40
CA ARG A 55 -8.71 -5.77 0.29
C ARG A 55 -8.52 -6.49 -1.03
N ALA A 56 -9.55 -6.48 -1.86
CA ALA A 56 -9.58 -7.28 -3.09
C ALA A 56 -8.85 -6.64 -4.28
N ASN A 57 -8.68 -5.32 -4.30
CA ASN A 57 -8.11 -4.63 -5.45
C ASN A 57 -7.42 -3.31 -5.09
N ARG A 58 -6.76 -2.73 -6.08
CA ARG A 58 -6.00 -1.48 -5.98
C ARG A 58 -6.83 -0.32 -5.45
N ALA A 59 -8.08 -0.16 -5.90
CA ALA A 59 -8.95 0.93 -5.42
C ALA A 59 -9.35 0.72 -3.96
N ALA A 60 -9.63 -0.53 -3.56
CA ALA A 60 -9.92 -0.90 -2.19
C ALA A 60 -8.71 -0.70 -1.26
N LEU A 61 -7.48 -0.89 -1.75
CA LEU A 61 -6.27 -0.56 -1.00
C LEU A 61 -6.14 0.95 -0.75
N VAL A 62 -6.46 1.78 -1.75
CA VAL A 62 -6.45 3.25 -1.59
C VAL A 62 -7.50 3.68 -0.58
N ALA A 63 -8.73 3.15 -0.68
CA ALA A 63 -9.77 3.40 0.30
C ALA A 63 -9.33 3.02 1.72
N TYR A 64 -8.73 1.83 1.86
CA TYR A 64 -8.14 1.39 3.12
C TYR A 64 -7.09 2.36 3.65
N GLY A 65 -6.20 2.88 2.80
CA GLY A 65 -5.20 3.88 3.21
C GLY A 65 -5.82 5.15 3.79
N PHE A 66 -6.94 5.62 3.24
CA PHE A 66 -7.67 6.76 3.80
C PHE A 66 -8.46 6.41 5.07
N GLU A 67 -9.11 5.25 5.11
CA GLU A 67 -9.86 4.76 6.29
C GLU A 67 -8.96 4.59 7.51
N THR A 68 -7.72 4.17 7.29
CA THR A 68 -6.71 3.91 8.32
C THR A 68 -5.83 5.12 8.64
N GLY A 69 -5.96 6.22 7.90
CA GLY A 69 -5.13 7.42 8.10
C GLY A 69 -3.67 7.28 7.63
N ILE A 70 -3.29 6.17 6.99
CA ILE A 70 -1.98 6.01 6.32
C ILE A 70 -1.85 7.05 5.18
N LEU A 71 -2.97 7.33 4.50
CA LEU A 71 -3.08 8.39 3.51
C LEU A 71 -3.87 9.55 4.12
N CYS A 72 -3.24 10.72 4.21
CA CYS A 72 -3.95 11.97 4.50
C CYS A 72 -4.47 12.58 3.20
N ARG A 73 -5.71 13.09 3.21
CA ARG A 73 -6.16 14.07 2.22
C ARG A 73 -5.56 15.41 2.61
N CYS A 74 -4.67 15.93 1.77
CA CYS A 74 -4.28 17.34 1.79
C CYS A 74 -5.41 18.21 1.22
#